data_AF-A0A945GT35-F1
#
_entry.id   AF-A0A945GT35-F1
#
_cell.length_a   1.000
_cell.length_b   1.000
_cell.length_c   1.000
_cell.angle_alpha   90.00
_cell.angle_beta   90.00
_cell.angle_gamma   90.00
#
_symmetry.space_group_name_H-M   'P 1'
#
loop_
_entity.id
_entity.type
_entity.pdbx_description
1 polymer ?
#
loop_
_entity_poly.entity_id
_entity_poly.type
_entity_poly.pdbx_seq_one_letter_code
_entity_poly.pdbx_strand_id
1 'polypeptide(L)'
;MHNFHLTTLTLFSSLITASANASIIQIDNNSDSFMLESHAVSGLFSGGEQAFSTDDLSSIHLLLNNWGIDTDGKITILPINTADGLAFVTLIDEELSGGDVTYNSSVGLSSTVSSSLSMFINDVNQDNWTLIESPFFASQTLGSTFVWDSIGSGDGFAWAGLVMGDAVSYTFTDLGAESLHAEAFQFLSWENDSWGIAATESFDASGINVFTGVVIPAPPVALLLTAGVLGYRRRRS
;
A
#
# COMPACT_ATOMS: atom_id res chain seq x y z
N MET A 1 -36.88 -26.15 50.74
CA MET A 1 -35.82 -25.12 50.63
C MET A 1 -34.80 -25.63 49.64
N HIS A 2 -34.87 -25.20 48.38
CA HIS A 2 -33.92 -25.58 47.33
C HIS A 2 -32.95 -24.42 47.14
N ASN A 3 -31.67 -24.66 47.45
CA ASN A 3 -30.60 -23.69 47.27
C ASN A 3 -30.20 -23.68 45.79
N PHE A 4 -30.51 -22.58 45.09
CA PHE A 4 -29.98 -22.32 43.76
C PHE A 4 -28.52 -21.87 43.90
N HIS A 5 -27.59 -22.72 43.46
CA HIS A 5 -26.20 -22.31 43.25
C HIS A 5 -26.14 -21.43 42.00
N LEU A 6 -25.89 -20.13 42.18
CA LEU A 6 -25.44 -19.25 41.11
C LEU A 6 -24.00 -19.62 40.76
N THR A 7 -23.78 -20.21 39.60
CA THR A 7 -22.46 -20.39 39.01
C THR A 7 -22.05 -19.08 38.35
N THR A 8 -21.19 -18.32 39.01
CA THR A 8 -20.56 -17.13 38.45
C THR A 8 -19.55 -17.56 37.39
N LEU A 9 -19.89 -17.38 36.11
CA LEU A 9 -18.99 -17.62 34.98
C LEU A 9 -18.05 -16.41 34.84
N THR A 10 -16.85 -16.49 35.41
CA THR A 10 -15.79 -15.48 35.23
C THR A 10 -15.19 -15.63 33.83
N LEU A 11 -15.64 -14.80 32.87
CA LEU A 11 -14.95 -14.64 31.58
C LEU A 11 -13.62 -13.91 31.84
N PHE A 12 -12.51 -14.64 31.83
CA PHE A 12 -11.19 -14.06 31.68
C PHE A 12 -11.03 -13.58 30.24
N SER A 13 -11.38 -12.33 29.97
CA SER A 13 -10.91 -11.63 28.77
C SER A 13 -9.49 -11.15 29.03
N SER A 14 -8.49 -12.01 28.83
CA SER A 14 -7.12 -11.56 28.62
C SER A 14 -7.08 -10.88 27.25
N LEU A 15 -7.48 -9.61 27.20
CA LEU A 15 -7.21 -8.73 26.08
C LEU A 15 -5.70 -8.54 26.05
N ILE A 16 -5.01 -9.36 25.27
CA ILE A 16 -3.71 -9.00 24.75
C ILE A 16 -3.98 -7.72 23.96
N THR A 17 -3.62 -6.58 24.52
CA THR A 17 -3.50 -5.33 23.77
C THR A 17 -2.37 -5.53 22.78
N ALA A 18 -2.68 -6.17 21.64
CA ALA A 18 -1.88 -5.99 20.44
C ALA A 18 -2.10 -4.53 20.04
N SER A 19 -1.16 -3.65 20.40
CA SER A 19 -1.07 -2.34 19.77
C SER A 19 -0.58 -2.56 18.35
N ALA A 20 -1.49 -2.80 17.44
CA ALA A 20 -1.21 -2.76 16.02
C ALA A 20 -2.32 -1.91 15.40
N ASN A 21 -2.04 -0.63 15.20
CA ASN A 21 -2.73 0.18 14.20
C ASN A 21 -2.34 -0.30 12.78
N ALA A 22 -2.15 -1.61 12.59
CA ALA A 22 -1.89 -2.18 11.29
C ALA A 22 -3.22 -2.10 10.54
N SER A 23 -3.21 -1.28 9.49
CA SER A 23 -4.29 -1.32 8.50
C SER A 23 -3.92 -2.40 7.51
N ILE A 24 -4.91 -3.17 7.06
CA ILE A 24 -4.69 -4.26 6.12
C ILE A 24 -5.28 -3.85 4.78
N ILE A 25 -4.49 -4.00 3.72
CA ILE A 25 -4.98 -3.91 2.36
C ILE A 25 -5.02 -5.32 1.79
N GLN A 26 -6.22 -5.81 1.45
CA GLN A 26 -6.36 -7.02 0.68
C GLN A 26 -6.12 -6.69 -0.79
N ILE A 27 -5.19 -7.40 -1.41
CA ILE A 27 -4.87 -7.29 -2.82
C ILE A 27 -5.52 -8.46 -3.56
N ASP A 28 -6.20 -8.15 -4.65
CA ASP A 28 -6.70 -9.12 -5.61
C ASP A 28 -6.00 -8.86 -6.95
N ASN A 29 -5.35 -9.89 -7.49
CA ASN A 29 -4.72 -9.86 -8.81
C ASN A 29 -5.37 -10.89 -9.74
N ASN A 30 -4.79 -11.12 -10.92
CA ASN A 30 -5.34 -12.06 -11.91
C ASN A 30 -5.33 -13.54 -11.48
N SER A 31 -4.56 -13.89 -10.44
CA SER A 31 -4.23 -15.26 -10.06
C SER A 31 -4.57 -15.64 -8.61
N ASP A 32 -4.58 -14.68 -7.69
CA ASP A 32 -4.71 -14.92 -6.25
C ASP A 32 -5.19 -13.67 -5.49
N SER A 33 -5.41 -13.86 -4.19
CA SER A 33 -5.73 -12.82 -3.22
C SER A 33 -4.86 -12.94 -1.98
N PHE A 34 -4.22 -11.85 -1.55
CA PHE A 34 -3.35 -11.83 -0.37
C PHE A 34 -3.54 -10.54 0.43
N MET A 35 -3.01 -10.52 1.66
CA MET A 35 -3.13 -9.39 2.58
C MET A 35 -1.78 -8.72 2.77
N LEU A 36 -1.78 -7.38 2.77
CA LEU A 36 -0.62 -6.57 3.11
C LEU A 36 -0.91 -5.84 4.41
N GLU A 37 -0.14 -6.14 5.45
CA GLU A 37 -0.20 -5.46 6.73
C GLU A 37 0.71 -4.23 6.71
N SER A 38 0.19 -3.09 7.18
CA SER A 38 0.94 -1.84 7.23
C SER A 38 1.82 -1.69 8.47
N HIS A 39 2.94 -0.98 8.32
CA HIS A 39 3.76 -0.51 9.43
C HIS A 39 3.86 1.02 9.44
N ALA A 40 4.12 1.59 10.61
CA ALA A 40 4.39 3.02 10.72
C ALA A 40 5.80 3.34 10.22
N VAL A 41 5.91 4.28 9.28
CA VAL A 41 7.20 4.85 8.88
C VAL A 41 7.12 6.35 9.10
N SER A 42 8.01 6.85 9.96
CA SER A 42 8.06 8.28 10.30
C SER A 42 8.83 9.07 9.25
N GLY A 43 8.41 10.31 9.00
CA GLY A 43 9.17 11.28 8.21
C GLY A 43 8.72 11.43 6.75
N LEU A 44 7.96 10.47 6.23
CA LEU A 44 7.43 10.51 4.87
C LEU A 44 6.39 11.61 4.68
N PHE A 45 6.38 12.22 3.50
CA PHE A 45 5.41 13.25 3.06
C PHE A 45 5.45 14.55 3.89
N SER A 46 6.53 14.76 4.65
CA SER A 46 6.65 15.90 5.56
C SER A 46 6.86 17.27 4.88
N GLY A 47 6.99 17.29 3.55
CA GLY A 47 7.24 18.47 2.73
C GLY A 47 6.07 19.44 2.55
N GLY A 48 4.84 19.07 2.95
CA GLY A 48 3.68 19.97 2.97
C GLY A 48 3.07 20.33 1.61
N GLU A 49 3.64 19.83 0.52
CA GLU A 49 3.05 19.79 -0.82
C GLU A 49 2.93 18.32 -1.21
N GLN A 50 2.09 17.98 -2.19
CA GLN A 50 1.84 16.62 -2.71
C GLN A 50 3.07 16.01 -3.41
N ALA A 51 4.24 16.20 -2.81
CA ALA A 51 5.54 15.83 -3.29
C ALA A 51 6.02 14.64 -2.47
N PHE A 52 6.41 13.59 -3.18
CA PHE A 52 7.18 12.49 -2.63
C PHE A 52 8.64 12.83 -2.92
N SER A 53 9.40 13.32 -1.92
CA SER A 53 10.74 13.84 -2.21
C SER A 53 11.74 12.72 -2.53
N THR A 54 12.81 13.05 -3.25
CA THR A 54 13.96 12.14 -3.47
C THR A 54 14.54 11.63 -2.14
N ASP A 55 14.55 12.47 -1.10
CA ASP A 55 14.98 12.07 0.24
C ASP A 55 14.03 11.07 0.89
N ASP A 56 12.71 11.24 0.71
CA ASP A 56 11.71 10.28 1.18
C ASP A 56 11.87 8.94 0.44
N LEU A 57 12.07 8.96 -0.88
CA LEU A 57 12.30 7.78 -1.69
C LEU A 57 13.55 7.02 -1.21
N SER A 58 14.70 7.68 -1.22
CA SER A 58 15.98 7.12 -0.75
C SER A 58 15.87 6.57 0.68
N SER A 59 15.12 7.24 1.57
CA SER A 59 14.89 6.77 2.94
C SER A 59 14.09 5.46 2.99
N ILE A 60 13.05 5.31 2.15
CA ILE A 60 12.28 4.06 2.09
C ILE A 60 13.11 2.94 1.47
N HIS A 61 13.83 3.20 0.38
CA HIS A 61 14.73 2.20 -0.21
C HIS A 61 15.77 1.72 0.80
N LEU A 62 16.45 2.65 1.48
CA LEU A 62 17.40 2.31 2.53
C LEU A 62 16.76 1.52 3.68
N LEU A 63 15.53 1.88 4.10
CA LEU A 63 14.79 1.12 5.10
C LEU A 63 14.58 -0.33 4.64
N LEU A 64 14.05 -0.55 3.44
CA LEU A 64 13.74 -1.87 2.90
C LEU A 64 15.02 -2.70 2.67
N ASN A 65 16.08 -2.09 2.14
CA ASN A 65 17.39 -2.70 1.96
C ASN A 65 17.99 -3.16 3.30
N ASN A 66 17.83 -2.39 4.38
CA ASN A 66 18.27 -2.79 5.73
C ASN A 66 17.50 -4.02 6.26
N TRP A 67 16.30 -4.27 5.75
CA TRP A 67 15.53 -5.50 5.99
C TRP A 67 15.87 -6.64 5.01
N GLY A 68 16.80 -6.41 4.08
CA GLY A 68 17.24 -7.38 3.08
C GLY A 68 16.29 -7.50 1.88
N ILE A 69 15.43 -6.51 1.66
CA ILE A 69 14.54 -6.44 0.51
C ILE A 69 15.24 -5.62 -0.57
N ASP A 70 15.52 -6.26 -1.70
CA ASP A 70 16.13 -5.62 -2.87
C ASP A 70 15.06 -4.91 -3.71
N THR A 71 15.27 -3.62 -3.96
CA THR A 71 14.36 -2.79 -4.76
C THR A 71 14.91 -2.43 -6.15
N ASP A 72 16.18 -2.73 -6.41
CA ASP A 72 16.84 -2.46 -7.70
C ASP A 72 16.16 -3.28 -8.82
N GLY A 73 15.76 -2.61 -9.89
CA GLY A 73 15.03 -3.22 -11.01
C GLY A 73 13.64 -3.76 -10.64
N LYS A 74 13.00 -3.23 -9.59
CA LYS A 74 11.66 -3.68 -9.12
C LYS A 74 10.64 -2.55 -9.03
N ILE A 75 9.38 -2.91 -9.24
CA ILE A 75 8.20 -2.14 -8.82
C ILE A 75 7.77 -2.70 -7.46
N THR A 76 7.97 -1.92 -6.41
CA THR A 76 7.75 -2.32 -5.01
C THR A 76 6.49 -1.65 -4.48
N ILE A 77 5.51 -2.45 -4.04
CA ILE A 77 4.23 -1.96 -3.55
C ILE A 77 4.08 -2.30 -2.06
N LEU A 78 3.75 -1.32 -1.22
CA LEU A 78 3.65 -1.52 0.22
C LEU A 78 2.68 -0.54 0.91
N PRO A 79 1.90 -0.98 1.91
CA PRO A 79 1.09 -0.11 2.73
C PRO A 79 1.89 0.44 3.93
N ILE A 80 1.88 1.76 4.13
CA ILE A 80 2.60 2.42 5.21
C ILE A 80 1.65 3.35 5.97
N ASN A 81 1.73 3.36 7.30
CA ASN A 81 1.06 4.39 8.10
C ASN A 81 1.96 5.63 8.22
N THR A 82 1.49 6.77 7.73
CA THR A 82 2.17 8.07 7.79
C THR A 82 1.37 9.08 8.62
N ALA A 83 1.85 10.33 8.68
CA ALA A 83 1.11 11.41 9.32
C ALA A 83 -0.20 11.75 8.58
N ASP A 84 -0.27 11.48 7.27
CA ASP A 84 -1.44 11.69 6.42
C ASP A 84 -2.39 10.47 6.40
N GLY A 85 -2.15 9.48 7.25
CA GLY A 85 -2.96 8.27 7.38
C GLY A 85 -2.32 7.04 6.73
N LEU A 86 -3.14 6.03 6.41
CA LEU A 86 -2.66 4.89 5.63
C LEU A 86 -2.33 5.37 4.21
N ALA A 87 -1.12 5.10 3.77
CA ALA A 87 -0.65 5.32 2.42
C ALA A 87 -0.37 3.99 1.73
N PHE A 88 -0.68 3.92 0.45
CA PHE A 88 -0.36 2.80 -0.41
C PHE A 88 0.68 3.27 -1.42
N VAL A 89 1.92 2.86 -1.16
CA VAL A 89 3.13 3.38 -1.80
C VAL A 89 3.56 2.43 -2.90
N THR A 90 3.99 2.99 -4.02
CA THR A 90 4.63 2.35 -5.17
C THR A 90 6.01 2.98 -5.34
N LEU A 91 7.04 2.16 -5.36
CA LEU A 91 8.42 2.55 -5.67
C LEU A 91 8.83 1.85 -6.95
N ILE A 92 9.60 2.52 -7.80
CA ILE A 92 10.05 2.01 -9.10
C ILE A 92 11.57 2.19 -9.14
N ASP A 93 12.27 1.06 -9.15
CA ASP A 93 13.73 1.00 -9.08
C ASP A 93 14.31 1.65 -7.81
N GLU A 94 15.60 1.46 -7.54
CA GLU A 94 16.27 2.04 -6.39
C GLU A 94 16.66 3.51 -6.62
N GLU A 95 16.25 4.40 -5.71
CA GLU A 95 16.72 5.80 -5.67
C GLU A 95 17.93 5.95 -4.72
N LEU A 96 19.08 6.39 -5.27
CA LEU A 96 20.33 6.61 -4.55
C LEU A 96 20.66 8.10 -4.32
N SER A 97 19.65 8.97 -4.36
CA SER A 97 19.75 10.43 -4.26
C SER A 97 20.50 11.09 -5.42
N GLY A 98 20.51 10.43 -6.58
CA GLY A 98 21.17 10.92 -7.80
C GLY A 98 20.31 11.90 -8.58
N GLY A 99 18.99 11.70 -8.55
CA GLY A 99 18.03 12.34 -9.44
C GLY A 99 18.25 11.96 -10.92
N ASP A 100 17.22 12.15 -11.75
CA ASP A 100 17.27 11.69 -13.14
C ASP A 100 18.24 12.50 -14.00
N VAL A 101 19.26 11.82 -14.52
CA VAL A 101 20.25 12.39 -15.46
C VAL A 101 20.11 11.84 -16.87
N THR A 102 19.51 10.65 -17.03
CA THR A 102 19.22 9.96 -18.29
C THR A 102 17.99 9.05 -18.12
N TYR A 103 17.34 8.63 -19.21
CA TYR A 103 16.21 7.70 -19.14
C TYR A 103 16.48 6.51 -20.07
N ASN A 104 16.53 5.30 -19.50
CA ASN A 104 16.66 4.07 -20.28
C ASN A 104 15.47 3.11 -20.08
N SER A 105 14.61 3.37 -19.10
CA SER A 105 13.47 2.54 -18.77
C SER A 105 12.23 3.39 -18.53
N SER A 106 11.06 2.84 -18.87
CA SER A 106 9.79 3.53 -18.65
C SER A 106 8.63 2.58 -18.40
N VAL A 107 7.71 3.01 -17.53
CA VAL A 107 6.48 2.29 -17.21
C VAL A 107 5.30 3.24 -17.19
N GLY A 108 4.21 2.84 -17.83
CA GLY A 108 2.93 3.52 -17.70
C GLY A 108 2.20 3.03 -16.46
N LEU A 109 1.63 3.97 -15.68
CA LEU A 109 0.72 3.67 -14.59
C LEU A 109 -0.63 4.33 -14.85
N SER A 110 -1.70 3.57 -14.67
CA SER A 110 -3.01 4.11 -14.37
C SER A 110 -3.49 3.63 -13.01
N SER A 111 -3.93 4.54 -12.14
CA SER A 111 -4.47 4.19 -10.83
C SER A 111 -5.73 4.98 -10.51
N THR A 112 -6.81 4.29 -10.13
CA THR A 112 -8.08 4.91 -9.77
C THR A 112 -8.42 4.67 -8.32
N VAL A 113 -8.82 5.74 -7.62
CA VAL A 113 -9.18 5.77 -6.20
C VAL A 113 -10.35 6.70 -5.92
N SER A 114 -10.80 6.78 -4.66
CA SER A 114 -11.75 7.80 -4.24
C SER A 114 -11.16 9.21 -4.33
N SER A 115 -11.97 10.21 -4.70
CA SER A 115 -11.56 11.62 -4.81
C SER A 115 -11.21 12.28 -3.47
N SER A 116 -11.39 11.59 -2.33
CA SER A 116 -11.00 12.09 -1.01
C SER A 116 -9.52 11.85 -0.66
N LEU A 117 -8.82 11.00 -1.43
CA LEU A 117 -7.43 10.65 -1.14
C LEU A 117 -6.47 11.74 -1.63
N SER A 118 -5.35 11.87 -0.91
CA SER A 118 -4.23 12.69 -1.34
C SER A 118 -3.30 11.90 -2.24
N MET A 119 -2.75 12.55 -3.24
CA MET A 119 -1.75 12.00 -4.14
C MET A 119 -0.37 12.53 -3.75
N PHE A 120 0.65 11.67 -3.79
CA PHE A 120 2.04 12.06 -3.69
C PHE A 120 2.80 11.40 -4.84
N ILE A 121 3.60 12.16 -5.56
CA ILE A 121 4.44 11.66 -6.65
C ILE A 121 5.78 12.37 -6.57
N ASN A 122 6.88 11.67 -6.86
CA ASN A 122 8.17 12.33 -7.02
C ASN A 122 8.19 13.03 -8.37
N ASP A 123 9.12 13.96 -8.51
CA ASP A 123 9.46 14.58 -9.79
C ASP A 123 8.25 15.05 -10.61
N VAL A 124 7.29 15.66 -9.90
CA VAL A 124 6.06 16.28 -10.42
C VAL A 124 6.28 17.21 -11.62
N ASN A 125 7.50 17.73 -11.79
CA ASN A 125 7.87 18.65 -12.85
C ASN A 125 8.67 17.99 -14.00
N GLN A 126 9.06 16.73 -13.85
CA GLN A 126 9.81 15.95 -14.84
C GLN A 126 8.92 14.89 -15.49
N ASP A 127 8.10 14.23 -14.68
CA ASP A 127 7.17 13.20 -15.13
C ASP A 127 5.96 13.74 -15.88
N ASN A 128 5.51 12.98 -16.87
CA ASN A 128 4.26 13.26 -17.55
C ASN A 128 3.10 12.55 -16.82
N TRP A 129 2.47 13.28 -15.92
CA TRP A 129 1.31 12.80 -15.17
C TRP A 129 0.07 13.65 -15.44
N THR A 130 -1.09 13.04 -15.24
CA THR A 130 -2.39 13.70 -15.33
C THR A 130 -3.32 13.10 -14.31
N LEU A 131 -3.91 13.95 -13.49
CA LEU A 131 -4.99 13.58 -12.60
C LEU A 131 -6.33 13.91 -13.26
N ILE A 132 -7.16 12.88 -13.47
CA ILE A 132 -8.49 13.01 -14.05
C ILE A 132 -9.51 12.78 -12.93
N GLU A 133 -10.19 13.85 -12.53
CA GLU A 133 -11.33 13.77 -11.61
C GLU A 133 -12.62 13.50 -12.38
N SER A 134 -13.43 12.57 -11.89
CA SER A 134 -14.75 12.36 -12.49
C SER A 134 -15.74 13.43 -12.00
N PRO A 135 -16.42 14.16 -12.89
CA PRO A 135 -17.44 15.11 -12.48
C PRO A 135 -18.74 14.44 -11.99
N PHE A 136 -18.88 13.13 -12.17
CA PHE A 136 -20.11 12.37 -11.87
C PHE A 136 -19.91 11.30 -10.79
N PHE A 137 -18.68 10.87 -10.54
CA PHE A 137 -18.34 9.85 -9.56
C PHE A 137 -17.34 10.43 -8.54
N ALA A 138 -17.41 9.99 -7.29
CA ALA A 138 -16.47 10.39 -6.24
C ALA A 138 -15.13 9.63 -6.38
N SER A 139 -14.54 9.71 -7.57
CA SER A 139 -13.31 9.01 -7.96
C SER A 139 -12.38 9.91 -8.76
N GLN A 140 -11.08 9.67 -8.59
CA GLN A 140 -10.01 10.29 -9.35
C GLN A 140 -9.11 9.20 -9.94
N THR A 141 -8.54 9.47 -11.12
CA THR A 141 -7.63 8.56 -11.81
C THR A 141 -6.33 9.27 -12.13
N LEU A 142 -5.22 8.75 -11.63
CA LEU A 142 -3.89 9.08 -12.11
C LEU A 142 -3.65 8.33 -13.42
N GLY A 143 -3.15 9.03 -14.43
CA GLY A 143 -2.33 8.45 -15.50
C GLY A 143 -0.94 9.06 -15.42
N SER A 144 0.10 8.24 -15.32
CA SER A 144 1.50 8.68 -15.30
C SER A 144 2.36 7.83 -16.22
N THR A 145 3.45 8.41 -16.70
CA THR A 145 4.58 7.67 -17.27
C THR A 145 5.80 7.98 -16.40
N PHE A 146 6.27 6.96 -15.70
CA PHE A 146 7.49 7.00 -14.90
C PHE A 146 8.67 6.67 -15.79
N VAL A 147 9.75 7.43 -15.65
CA VAL A 147 10.95 7.32 -16.47
C VAL A 147 12.16 7.44 -15.58
N TRP A 148 13.04 6.45 -15.65
CA TRP A 148 14.17 6.42 -14.73
C TRP A 148 15.43 5.88 -15.40
N ASP A 149 16.55 6.04 -14.69
CA ASP A 149 17.83 5.44 -15.05
C ASP A 149 18.11 4.24 -14.15
N SER A 150 18.45 3.11 -14.74
CA SER A 150 18.82 1.89 -14.01
C SER A 150 20.15 1.97 -13.23
N ILE A 151 20.59 3.18 -12.89
CA ILE A 151 21.84 3.47 -12.18
C ILE A 151 21.51 4.38 -10.98
N GLY A 152 20.59 3.91 -10.13
CA GLY A 152 20.29 4.57 -8.85
C GLY A 152 19.42 5.82 -8.96
N SER A 153 18.61 5.92 -10.03
CA SER A 153 17.56 6.92 -10.18
C SER A 153 16.23 6.18 -10.21
N GLY A 154 15.36 6.40 -9.24
CA GLY A 154 14.10 5.70 -9.07
C GLY A 154 12.92 6.65 -8.95
N ASP A 155 11.74 6.12 -9.22
CA ASP A 155 10.47 6.85 -9.15
C ASP A 155 9.57 6.33 -8.03
N GLY A 156 8.56 7.13 -7.69
CA GLY A 156 7.78 6.97 -6.49
C GLY A 156 6.41 7.61 -6.57
N PHE A 157 5.42 6.87 -6.09
CA PHE A 157 4.03 7.30 -6.08
C PHE A 157 3.30 6.77 -4.85
N ALA A 158 2.37 7.55 -4.31
CA ALA A 158 1.49 7.08 -3.24
C ALA A 158 0.11 7.71 -3.30
N TRP A 159 -0.90 6.90 -2.99
CA TRP A 159 -2.16 7.39 -2.47
C TRP A 159 -2.12 7.40 -0.95
N ALA A 160 -2.55 8.47 -0.30
CA ALA A 160 -2.60 8.57 1.15
C ALA A 160 -3.98 8.99 1.67
N GLY A 161 -4.19 8.75 2.96
CA GLY A 161 -5.47 8.99 3.62
C GLY A 161 -6.48 7.85 3.43
N LEU A 162 -6.01 6.65 3.09
CA LEU A 162 -6.86 5.48 2.92
C LEU A 162 -7.57 5.11 4.24
N VAL A 163 -8.87 4.83 4.16
CA VAL A 163 -9.69 4.37 5.28
C VAL A 163 -10.41 3.06 4.95
N MET A 164 -10.95 2.40 5.98
CA MET A 164 -11.67 1.12 5.82
C MET A 164 -12.77 1.22 4.75
N GLY A 165 -12.73 0.30 3.79
CA GLY A 165 -13.66 0.24 2.66
C GLY A 165 -13.21 1.02 1.43
N ASP A 166 -12.16 1.84 1.52
CA ASP A 166 -11.56 2.43 0.34
C ASP A 166 -10.95 1.35 -0.55
N ALA A 167 -11.06 1.59 -1.86
CA ALA A 167 -10.54 0.72 -2.88
C ALA A 167 -9.60 1.48 -3.80
N VAL A 168 -8.56 0.78 -4.25
CA VAL A 168 -7.59 1.26 -5.23
C VAL A 168 -7.52 0.26 -6.38
N SER A 169 -7.28 0.75 -7.58
CA SER A 169 -7.00 -0.09 -8.74
C SER A 169 -5.73 0.40 -9.41
N TYR A 170 -4.93 -0.53 -9.90
CA TYR A 170 -3.66 -0.25 -10.57
C TYR A 170 -3.62 -1.02 -11.90
N THR A 171 -3.10 -0.37 -12.91
CA THR A 171 -2.74 -0.97 -14.20
C THR A 171 -1.38 -0.42 -14.58
N PHE A 172 -0.41 -1.32 -14.67
CA PHE A 172 0.93 -1.03 -15.15
C PHE A 172 1.06 -1.52 -16.59
N THR A 173 1.73 -0.74 -17.42
CA THR A 173 2.06 -1.09 -18.81
C THR A 173 3.55 -0.92 -19.02
N ASP A 174 4.23 -1.96 -19.48
CA ASP A 174 5.62 -1.90 -19.90
C ASP A 174 5.72 -1.04 -21.19
N LEU A 175 6.48 0.05 -21.11
CA LEU A 175 6.73 0.98 -22.21
C LEU A 175 8.19 0.94 -22.70
N GLY A 176 8.93 -0.10 -22.32
CA GLY A 176 10.35 -0.24 -22.58
C GLY A 176 11.17 -0.22 -21.30
N ALA A 177 10.75 -0.99 -20.29
CA ALA A 177 11.41 -1.07 -18.99
C ALA A 177 12.56 -2.10 -19.01
N GLU A 178 13.63 -1.80 -19.76
CA GLU A 178 14.74 -2.73 -20.00
C GLU A 178 15.51 -3.13 -18.74
N SER A 179 15.44 -2.33 -17.67
CA SER A 179 16.08 -2.63 -16.38
C SER A 179 15.23 -3.45 -15.41
N LEU A 180 13.93 -3.62 -15.67
CA LEU A 180 13.08 -4.37 -14.75
C LEU A 180 13.40 -5.87 -14.80
N HIS A 181 13.41 -6.47 -13.62
CA HIS A 181 13.55 -7.90 -13.49
C HIS A 181 12.34 -8.64 -14.07
N ALA A 182 12.52 -9.92 -14.42
CA ALA A 182 11.43 -10.76 -14.95
C ALA A 182 10.24 -10.84 -13.97
N GLU A 183 10.51 -10.96 -12.67
CA GLU A 183 9.52 -10.75 -11.60
C GLU A 183 9.57 -9.27 -11.19
N ALA A 184 9.03 -8.40 -12.04
CA ALA A 184 9.12 -6.96 -11.87
C ALA A 184 8.42 -6.45 -10.61
N PHE A 185 7.34 -7.10 -10.19
CA PHE A 185 6.51 -6.64 -9.08
C PHE A 185 6.83 -7.38 -7.80
N GLN A 186 6.92 -6.64 -6.69
CA GLN A 186 6.94 -7.21 -5.35
C GLN A 186 5.98 -6.47 -4.43
N PHE A 187 5.20 -7.23 -3.66
CA PHE A 187 4.25 -6.70 -2.70
C PHE A 187 4.76 -6.98 -1.29
N LEU A 188 4.92 -5.94 -0.48
CA LEU A 188 5.50 -6.05 0.85
C LEU A 188 4.45 -5.94 1.94
N SER A 189 4.61 -6.78 2.96
CA SER A 189 3.74 -6.86 4.14
C SER A 189 4.60 -6.77 5.40
N TRP A 190 4.12 -6.09 6.43
CA TRP A 190 4.73 -6.09 7.74
C TRP A 190 4.19 -7.22 8.60
N GLU A 191 4.93 -8.31 8.71
CA GLU A 191 4.52 -9.49 9.46
C GLU A 191 5.63 -9.91 10.43
N ASN A 192 5.22 -10.37 11.62
CA ASN A 192 6.14 -10.87 12.64
C ASN A 192 7.29 -9.90 12.99
N ASP A 193 6.96 -8.61 13.10
CA ASP A 193 7.91 -7.51 13.39
C ASP A 193 9.02 -7.34 12.33
N SER A 194 8.71 -7.65 11.07
CA SER A 194 9.64 -7.46 9.94
C SER A 194 8.90 -7.14 8.64
N TRP A 195 9.57 -6.42 7.74
CA TRP A 195 9.12 -6.33 6.35
C TRP A 195 9.47 -7.63 5.62
N GLY A 196 8.51 -8.15 4.84
CA GLY A 196 8.71 -9.30 3.98
C GLY A 196 7.94 -9.20 2.68
N ILE A 197 8.34 -10.01 1.69
CA ILE A 197 7.66 -10.13 0.40
C ILE A 197 6.47 -11.08 0.56
N ALA A 198 5.26 -10.56 0.41
CA ALA A 198 4.02 -11.34 0.44
C ALA A 198 3.73 -12.03 -0.90
N ALA A 199 4.03 -11.34 -2.01
CA ALA A 199 3.85 -11.86 -3.36
C ALA A 199 4.85 -11.22 -4.33
N THR A 200 5.18 -11.94 -5.40
CA THR A 200 5.88 -11.40 -6.57
C THR A 200 5.08 -11.67 -7.83
N GLU A 201 5.17 -10.77 -8.80
CA GLU A 201 4.51 -10.89 -10.09
C GLU A 201 5.39 -10.40 -11.24
N SER A 202 4.92 -10.67 -12.46
CA SER A 202 5.52 -10.23 -13.71
C SER A 202 4.48 -9.51 -14.56
N PHE A 203 4.93 -8.81 -15.59
CA PHE A 203 4.05 -8.41 -16.67
C PHE A 203 3.52 -9.65 -17.40
N ASP A 204 2.27 -9.60 -17.86
CA ASP A 204 1.72 -10.63 -18.71
C ASP A 204 2.35 -10.59 -20.12
N ALA A 205 1.95 -11.52 -20.99
CA ALA A 205 2.45 -11.59 -22.36
C ALA A 205 2.11 -10.34 -23.22
N SER A 206 1.21 -9.48 -22.75
CA SER A 206 0.84 -8.21 -23.39
C SER A 206 1.62 -7.02 -22.81
N GLY A 207 2.51 -7.24 -21.83
CA GLY A 207 3.22 -6.18 -21.13
C GLY A 207 2.38 -5.47 -20.07
N ILE A 208 1.33 -6.10 -19.55
CA ILE A 208 0.39 -5.48 -18.60
C ILE A 208 0.40 -6.24 -17.26
N ASN A 209 0.34 -5.49 -16.16
CA ASN A 209 0.01 -6.04 -14.84
C ASN A 209 -1.16 -5.24 -14.23
N VAL A 210 -2.11 -5.93 -13.60
CA VAL A 210 -3.32 -5.33 -13.03
C VAL A 210 -3.60 -5.96 -11.67
N PHE A 211 -3.88 -5.11 -10.69
CA PHE A 211 -4.41 -5.54 -9.40
C PHE A 211 -5.32 -4.48 -8.79
N THR A 212 -6.12 -4.90 -7.81
CA THR A 212 -6.94 -4.03 -6.98
C THR A 212 -6.61 -4.23 -5.52
N GLY A 213 -6.74 -3.17 -4.72
CA GLY A 213 -6.59 -3.22 -3.28
C GLY A 213 -7.83 -2.71 -2.57
N VAL A 214 -8.20 -3.31 -1.45
CA VAL A 214 -9.28 -2.83 -0.58
C VAL A 214 -8.81 -2.80 0.87
N VAL A 215 -9.05 -1.67 1.55
CA VAL A 215 -8.73 -1.55 2.98
C VAL A 215 -9.75 -2.32 3.79
N ILE A 216 -9.30 -3.34 4.52
CA ILE A 216 -10.14 -4.21 5.34
C ILE A 216 -9.81 -4.06 6.84
N PRO A 217 -10.76 -4.33 7.73
CA PRO A 217 -10.48 -4.31 9.17
C PRO A 217 -9.51 -5.42 9.55
N ALA A 218 -8.55 -5.09 10.42
CA ALA A 218 -7.65 -6.09 10.99
C ALA A 218 -8.44 -7.21 11.73
N PRO A 219 -7.96 -8.47 11.74
CA PRO A 219 -8.70 -9.60 12.30
C PRO A 219 -9.23 -9.39 13.73
N PRO A 220 -8.48 -8.78 14.69
CA PRO A 220 -9.02 -8.51 16.02
C PRO A 220 -10.20 -7.54 16.02
N VAL A 221 -10.21 -6.56 15.11
CA VAL A 221 -11.30 -5.58 14.95
C VAL A 221 -12.53 -6.25 14.35
N ALA A 222 -12.34 -7.14 13.37
CA ALA A 222 -13.42 -7.92 12.77
C ALA A 222 -14.14 -8.82 13.80
N LEU A 223 -13.38 -9.42 14.74
CA LEU A 223 -13.94 -10.22 15.83
C LEU A 223 -14.78 -9.38 16.82
N LEU A 224 -14.35 -8.15 17.11
CA LEU A 224 -15.13 -7.24 17.97
C LEU A 224 -16.43 -6.77 17.29
N LEU A 225 -16.40 -6.48 15.99
CA LEU A 225 -17.58 -6.10 15.21
C LEU A 225 -18.62 -7.24 15.19
N THR A 226 -18.18 -8.47 14.92
CA THR A 226 -19.07 -9.64 14.92
C THR A 226 -19.64 -9.95 16.29
N ALA A 227 -18.84 -9.85 17.36
CA ALA A 227 -19.30 -10.01 18.74
C ALA A 227 -20.36 -8.95 19.14
N GLY A 228 -20.19 -7.70 18.70
CA GLY A 228 -21.16 -6.62 18.92
C GLY A 228 -22.51 -6.89 18.24
N VAL A 229 -22.50 -7.33 16.99
CA VAL A 229 -23.73 -7.66 16.23
C VAL A 229 -24.46 -8.85 16.84
N LEU A 230 -23.74 -9.89 17.26
CA LEU A 230 -24.32 -11.06 17.93
C LEU A 230 -24.84 -10.73 19.33
N GLY A 231 -24.14 -9.89 20.08
CA GLY A 231 -24.56 -9.42 21.40
C GLY A 231 -25.80 -8.52 21.36
N TYR A 232 -25.92 -7.66 20.34
CA TYR A 232 -27.08 -6.80 20.15
C TYR A 232 -28.33 -7.60 19.78
N ARG A 233 -28.20 -8.65 18.94
CA ARG A 233 -29.31 -9.57 18.63
C ARG A 233 -29.83 -10.32 19.84
N ARG A 234 -28.97 -10.68 20.81
CA ARG A 234 -29.38 -11.39 22.03
C ARG A 234 -30.13 -10.55 23.06
N ARG A 235 -30.02 -9.21 23.00
CA ARG A 235 -30.73 -8.31 23.93
C ARG A 235 -32.15 -7.93 23.48
N ARG A 236 -32.62 -8.43 22.33
CA ARG A 236 -33.96 -8.14 21.78
C ARG A 236 -34.95 -9.31 21.86
N SER A 237 -34.65 -10.37 22.62
CA SER A 237 -35.59 -11.47 22.91
C SER A 237 -36.07 -11.43 24.35
#